data_AF-C8P7G0-F1
#
_entry.id   AF-C8P7G0-F1
#
_cell.length_a   1.000
_cell.length_b   1.000
_cell.length_c   1.000
_cell.angle_alpha   90.00
_cell.angle_beta   90.00
_cell.angle_gamma   90.00
#
_symmetry.space_group_name_H-M   'P 1'
#
loop_
_entity.id
_entity.type
_entity.pdbx_description
1 polymer ?
#
loop_
_entity_poly.entity_id
_entity_poly.type
_entity_poly.pdbx_seq_one_letter_code
_entity_poly.pdbx_strand_id
1 'polypeptide(L)'
;MGLEWRTIMKPHQYDFKEAAYHRLKREQAFQNVFDFPDFVEMRPVIREAVQTIARQGVDHPVLPVQVERLTIELERQLERETRKYQSQGGVYPNQKNELGNLTRLYTRLLQAISQRPIIDQEIEDIIYAVNQTRLSLSKLPPLVGSGKLYEDGHDRELRPHTFYYLIAQHLVRPYLIDQAGAMVPQNVNKEGRQLVARLTVYAYRDWDAYLTHQYDEQHNIKNRRGLTSREYYNQLETNELKYVDHAYADVLADCFTDFTHLVVPNYLDHVDIMTTNLDELFRHAPLLRIKFGQLVDQHFLVDDQGHEHVLDAPVKDIRQKYQYYREHFS
;
A
#
# COMPACT_ATOMS: atom_id res chain seq x y z
N MET A 1 -42.33 24.22 -47.37
CA MET A 1 -41.04 23.63 -47.80
C MET A 1 -40.03 23.93 -46.70
N GLY A 2 -39.88 23.00 -45.76
CA GLY A 2 -39.02 23.15 -44.59
C GLY A 2 -37.58 22.75 -44.90
N LEU A 3 -36.63 23.57 -44.47
CA LEU A 3 -35.21 23.22 -44.46
C LEU A 3 -34.92 22.29 -43.27
N GLU A 4 -34.54 21.05 -43.56
CA GLU A 4 -33.98 20.12 -42.59
C GLU A 4 -32.53 20.51 -42.26
N TRP A 5 -32.31 20.93 -41.02
CA TRP A 5 -30.98 21.04 -40.45
C TRP A 5 -30.44 19.63 -40.19
N ARG A 6 -29.49 19.20 -41.02
CA ARG A 6 -28.66 18.01 -40.77
C ARG A 6 -27.95 18.19 -39.43
N THR A 7 -28.40 17.46 -38.42
CA THR A 7 -27.70 17.31 -37.16
C THR A 7 -26.41 16.55 -37.44
N ILE A 8 -25.28 17.24 -37.34
CA ILE A 8 -23.95 16.63 -37.39
C ILE A 8 -23.85 15.75 -36.14
N MET A 9 -23.99 14.42 -36.30
CA MET A 9 -23.65 13.48 -35.24
C MET A 9 -22.16 13.63 -34.92
N LYS A 10 -21.86 14.13 -33.72
CA LYS A 10 -20.51 14.05 -33.17
C LYS A 10 -20.16 12.56 -33.02
N PRO A 11 -18.94 12.15 -33.38
CA PRO A 11 -18.53 10.75 -33.22
C PRO A 11 -18.63 10.40 -31.74
N HIS A 12 -19.32 9.28 -31.44
CA HIS A 12 -19.36 8.71 -30.10
C HIS A 12 -17.92 8.46 -29.66
N GLN A 13 -17.41 9.30 -28.75
CA GLN A 13 -16.27 8.93 -27.92
C GLN A 13 -16.72 7.66 -27.19
N TYR A 14 -16.04 6.56 -27.48
CA TYR A 14 -16.19 5.33 -26.74
C TYR A 14 -15.72 5.64 -25.31
N ASP A 15 -16.67 5.87 -24.40
CA ASP A 15 -16.34 6.21 -23.02
C ASP A 15 -15.86 4.93 -22.31
N PHE A 16 -14.55 4.77 -22.24
CA PHE A 16 -13.90 3.68 -21.53
C PHE A 16 -14.38 3.59 -20.07
N LYS A 17 -14.84 4.70 -19.47
CA LYS A 17 -15.42 4.71 -18.12
C LYS A 17 -16.75 3.99 -18.10
N GLU A 18 -17.72 4.38 -18.94
CA GLU A 18 -19.00 3.68 -19.03
C GLU A 18 -18.82 2.18 -19.31
N ALA A 19 -17.87 1.81 -20.18
CA ALA A 19 -17.57 0.40 -20.47
C ALA A 19 -17.01 -0.35 -19.24
N ALA A 20 -16.13 0.27 -18.45
CA ALA A 20 -15.59 -0.30 -17.21
C ALA A 20 -16.68 -0.44 -16.12
N TYR A 21 -17.50 0.59 -15.93
CA TYR A 21 -18.66 0.56 -15.04
C TYR A 21 -19.69 -0.49 -15.49
N HIS A 22 -19.92 -0.66 -16.80
CA HIS A 22 -20.81 -1.69 -17.33
C HIS A 22 -20.24 -3.11 -17.20
N ARG A 23 -18.92 -3.29 -17.24
CA ARG A 23 -18.26 -4.58 -16.99
C ARG A 23 -18.41 -5.01 -15.53
N LEU A 24 -18.12 -4.08 -14.62
CA LEU A 24 -18.38 -4.23 -13.18
C LEU A 24 -19.86 -4.59 -12.90
N LYS A 25 -20.80 -3.98 -13.63
CA LYS A 25 -22.24 -4.21 -13.45
C LYS A 25 -22.78 -5.52 -14.05
N ARG A 26 -22.08 -6.14 -15.02
CA ARG A 26 -22.56 -7.33 -15.77
C ARG A 26 -22.14 -8.66 -15.15
N GLU A 27 -21.08 -8.69 -14.37
CA GLU A 27 -20.70 -9.87 -13.61
C GLU A 27 -21.31 -9.76 -12.21
N GLN A 28 -21.88 -10.85 -11.65
CA GLN A 28 -22.26 -10.92 -10.22
C GLN A 28 -21.02 -10.89 -9.30
N ALA A 29 -19.97 -10.18 -9.70
CA ALA A 29 -18.72 -10.04 -8.98
C ALA A 29 -18.90 -9.05 -7.84
N PHE A 30 -18.27 -9.37 -6.70
CA PHE A 30 -18.17 -8.50 -5.55
C PHE A 30 -17.65 -7.12 -5.98
N GLN A 31 -18.42 -6.07 -5.75
CA GLN A 31 -18.03 -4.71 -6.10
C GLN A 31 -17.18 -4.15 -4.97
N ASN A 32 -15.92 -3.83 -5.24
CA ASN A 32 -15.02 -3.29 -4.24
C ASN A 32 -14.59 -1.87 -4.61
N VAL A 33 -14.87 -0.88 -3.75
CA VAL A 33 -14.51 0.54 -3.94
C VAL A 33 -13.03 0.74 -4.26
N PHE A 34 -12.16 -0.09 -3.70
CA PHE A 34 -10.71 -0.04 -3.92
C PHE A 34 -10.29 -0.51 -5.33
N ASP A 35 -11.20 -1.11 -6.09
CA ASP A 35 -10.98 -1.61 -7.45
C ASP A 35 -11.72 -0.75 -8.51
N PHE A 36 -12.36 0.36 -8.11
CA PHE A 36 -12.99 1.28 -9.08
C PHE A 36 -11.92 2.02 -9.89
N PRO A 37 -12.11 2.24 -11.20
CA PRO A 37 -11.11 2.89 -12.06
C PRO A 37 -10.67 4.27 -11.57
N ASP A 38 -11.60 5.02 -10.97
CA ASP A 38 -11.38 6.39 -10.50
C ASP A 38 -11.05 6.44 -8.99
N PHE A 39 -10.66 5.31 -8.37
CA PHE A 39 -10.43 5.26 -6.91
C PHE A 39 -9.36 6.25 -6.43
N VAL A 40 -8.36 6.55 -7.26
CA VAL A 40 -7.29 7.51 -6.94
C VAL A 40 -7.87 8.90 -6.67
N GLU A 41 -8.84 9.31 -7.48
CA GLU A 41 -9.58 10.55 -7.37
C GLU A 41 -10.59 10.52 -6.21
N MET A 42 -11.19 9.36 -5.92
CA MET A 42 -12.11 9.18 -4.78
C MET A 42 -11.41 9.21 -3.41
N ARG A 43 -10.14 8.81 -3.36
CA ARG A 43 -9.38 8.56 -2.13
C ARG A 43 -9.32 9.76 -1.17
N PRO A 44 -9.07 11.02 -1.61
CA PRO A 44 -9.05 12.18 -0.71
C PRO A 44 -10.38 12.40 0.02
N VAL A 45 -11.52 12.21 -0.68
CA VAL A 45 -12.86 12.34 -0.10
C VAL A 45 -13.13 11.25 0.92
N ILE A 46 -12.78 10.01 0.59
CA ILE A 46 -12.89 8.87 1.50
C ILE A 46 -12.02 9.10 2.75
N ARG A 47 -10.77 9.54 2.57
CA ARG A 47 -9.84 9.84 3.68
C ARG A 47 -10.40 10.90 4.62
N GLU A 48 -10.94 12.00 4.11
CA GLU A 48 -11.54 13.05 4.93
C GLU A 48 -12.75 12.53 5.72
N ALA A 49 -13.58 11.70 5.09
CA ALA A 49 -14.71 11.07 5.75
C ALA A 49 -14.26 10.08 6.84
N VAL A 50 -13.22 9.28 6.60
CA VAL A 50 -12.60 8.41 7.62
C VAL A 50 -12.01 9.23 8.76
N GLN A 51 -11.37 10.36 8.46
CA GLN A 51 -10.84 11.26 9.49
C GLN A 51 -11.95 11.84 10.36
N THR A 52 -13.10 12.17 9.77
CA THR A 52 -14.30 12.61 10.49
C THR A 52 -14.81 11.51 11.43
N ILE A 53 -14.86 10.27 10.95
CA ILE A 53 -15.23 9.09 11.77
C ILE A 53 -14.26 8.88 12.92
N ALA A 54 -12.95 9.01 12.66
CA ALA A 54 -11.89 8.88 13.66
C ALA A 54 -12.05 9.94 14.76
N ARG A 55 -12.32 11.20 14.39
CA ARG A 55 -12.56 12.30 15.35
C ARG A 55 -13.80 12.04 16.22
N GLN A 56 -14.88 11.57 15.60
CA GLN A 56 -16.12 11.25 16.32
C GLN A 56 -16.00 10.02 17.24
N GLY A 57 -15.02 9.14 16.98
CA GLY A 57 -14.77 7.95 17.78
C GLY A 57 -14.01 8.20 19.08
N VAL A 58 -13.65 9.45 19.38
CA VAL A 58 -12.90 9.80 20.59
C VAL A 58 -13.75 10.70 21.48
N ASP A 59 -13.99 10.25 22.72
CA ASP A 59 -14.87 10.94 23.69
C ASP A 59 -14.23 12.19 24.33
N HIS A 60 -12.95 12.44 24.07
CA HIS A 60 -12.16 13.51 24.68
C HIS A 60 -11.28 14.24 23.64
N PRO A 61 -10.92 15.51 23.87
CA PRO A 61 -9.99 16.23 23.01
C PRO A 61 -8.65 15.49 22.93
N VAL A 62 -8.25 15.11 21.71
CA VAL A 62 -7.00 14.40 21.42
C VAL A 62 -6.13 15.20 20.47
N LEU A 63 -4.82 14.93 20.51
CA LEU A 63 -3.86 15.58 19.63
C LEU A 63 -4.16 15.23 18.15
N PRO A 64 -3.98 16.15 17.19
CA PRO A 64 -4.20 15.88 15.77
C PRO A 64 -3.46 14.64 15.25
N VAL A 65 -2.25 14.38 15.77
CA VAL A 65 -1.45 13.19 15.42
C VAL A 65 -2.13 11.88 15.85
N GLN A 66 -2.88 11.89 16.96
CA GLN A 66 -3.61 10.70 17.43
C GLN A 66 -4.82 10.42 16.52
N VAL A 67 -5.53 11.47 16.12
CA VAL A 67 -6.62 11.38 15.13
C VAL A 67 -6.08 10.84 13.81
N GLU A 68 -4.93 11.31 13.36
CA GLU A 68 -4.31 10.84 12.12
C GLU A 68 -3.94 9.35 12.19
N ARG A 69 -3.39 8.90 13.33
CA ARG A 69 -3.12 7.46 13.56
C ARG A 69 -4.39 6.62 13.50
N LEU A 70 -5.47 7.08 14.14
CA LEU A 70 -6.78 6.40 14.11
C LEU A 70 -7.38 6.40 12.70
N THR A 71 -7.24 7.50 11.96
CA THR A 71 -7.69 7.62 10.57
C THR A 71 -7.01 6.58 9.70
N ILE A 72 -5.68 6.50 9.79
CA ILE A 72 -4.89 5.53 9.06
C ILE A 72 -5.28 4.09 9.44
N GLU A 73 -5.56 3.82 10.71
CA GLU A 73 -5.97 2.47 11.13
C GLU A 73 -7.36 2.10 10.62
N LEU A 74 -8.31 3.04 10.63
CA LEU A 74 -9.64 2.83 10.06
C LEU A 74 -9.61 2.65 8.54
N GLU A 75 -8.79 3.42 7.81
CA GLU A 75 -8.56 3.22 6.36
C GLU A 75 -8.03 1.82 6.08
N ARG A 76 -7.05 1.36 6.87
CA ARG A 76 -6.49 0.01 6.76
C ARG A 76 -7.55 -1.03 7.03
N GLN A 77 -8.29 -0.92 8.13
CA GLN A 77 -9.36 -1.85 8.48
C GLN A 77 -10.39 -1.95 7.35
N LEU A 78 -10.82 -0.80 6.80
CA LEU A 78 -11.74 -0.73 5.66
C LEU A 78 -11.23 -1.53 4.48
N GLU A 79 -10.00 -1.28 4.02
CA GLU A 79 -9.44 -1.98 2.87
C GLU A 79 -9.26 -3.47 3.13
N ARG A 80 -8.66 -3.81 4.27
CA ARG A 80 -8.28 -5.17 4.64
C ARG A 80 -9.44 -6.10 4.80
N GLU A 81 -10.39 -5.73 5.65
CA GLU A 81 -11.55 -6.58 5.86
C GLU A 81 -12.37 -6.70 4.56
N THR A 82 -12.46 -5.64 3.76
CA THR A 82 -13.14 -5.69 2.46
C THR A 82 -12.47 -6.66 1.49
N ARG A 83 -11.15 -6.56 1.30
CA ARG A 83 -10.40 -7.47 0.43
C ARG A 83 -10.40 -8.91 0.96
N LYS A 84 -10.38 -9.10 2.28
CA LYS A 84 -10.55 -10.41 2.91
C LYS A 84 -11.87 -11.05 2.48
N TYR A 85 -12.98 -10.34 2.64
CA TYR A 85 -14.30 -10.87 2.29
C TYR A 85 -14.49 -11.04 0.77
N GLN A 86 -13.92 -10.16 -0.05
CA GLN A 86 -13.89 -10.31 -1.50
C GLN A 86 -13.18 -11.61 -1.91
N SER A 87 -11.97 -11.85 -1.40
CA SER A 87 -11.18 -13.05 -1.73
C SER A 87 -11.80 -14.34 -1.16
N GLN A 88 -12.41 -14.26 0.02
CA GLN A 88 -13.08 -15.40 0.66
C GLN A 88 -14.39 -15.77 -0.07
N GLY A 89 -15.05 -14.79 -0.71
CA GLY A 89 -16.29 -15.02 -1.46
C GLY A 89 -17.49 -15.44 -0.62
N GLY A 90 -17.42 -15.33 0.71
CA GLY A 90 -18.46 -15.75 1.65
C GLY A 90 -18.08 -15.40 3.09
N VAL A 91 -18.89 -15.81 4.08
CA VAL A 91 -18.72 -15.44 5.50
C VAL A 91 -18.87 -16.66 6.41
N TYR A 92 -17.87 -16.94 7.25
CA TYR A 92 -17.96 -18.01 8.26
C TYR A 92 -18.78 -17.57 9.49
N PRO A 93 -19.40 -18.51 10.23
CA PRO A 93 -20.21 -18.22 11.42
C PRO A 93 -19.53 -17.34 12.47
N ASN A 94 -18.24 -17.53 12.73
CA ASN A 94 -17.47 -16.76 13.71
C ASN A 94 -17.17 -15.32 13.27
N GLN A 95 -17.24 -15.02 11.97
CA GLN A 95 -16.93 -13.72 11.37
C GLN A 95 -18.13 -12.75 11.29
N LYS A 96 -19.35 -13.20 11.65
CA LYS A 96 -20.58 -12.40 11.50
C LYS A 96 -20.53 -11.04 12.19
N ASN A 97 -19.97 -10.98 13.39
CA ASN A 97 -19.85 -9.73 14.15
C ASN A 97 -18.88 -8.75 13.49
N GLU A 98 -17.77 -9.27 12.96
CA GLU A 98 -16.75 -8.49 12.27
C GLU A 98 -17.32 -7.90 10.96
N LEU A 99 -17.94 -8.73 10.11
CA LEU A 99 -18.63 -8.25 8.90
C LEU A 99 -19.69 -7.20 9.24
N GLY A 100 -20.43 -7.39 10.33
CA GLY A 100 -21.40 -6.43 10.82
C GLY A 100 -20.76 -5.09 11.19
N ASN A 101 -19.59 -5.11 11.84
CA ASN A 101 -18.84 -3.91 12.16
C ASN A 101 -18.31 -3.21 10.91
N LEU A 102 -17.75 -3.95 9.95
CA LEU A 102 -17.32 -3.42 8.66
C LEU A 102 -18.46 -2.74 7.90
N THR A 103 -19.61 -3.40 7.81
CA THR A 103 -20.81 -2.88 7.13
C THR A 103 -21.32 -1.60 7.79
N ARG A 104 -21.24 -1.52 9.13
CA ARG A 104 -21.54 -0.28 9.89
C ARG A 104 -20.51 0.81 9.60
N LEU A 105 -19.23 0.47 9.50
CA LEU A 105 -18.17 1.43 9.17
C LEU A 105 -18.39 2.04 7.78
N TYR A 106 -18.73 1.23 6.78
CA TYR A 106 -19.17 1.72 5.46
C TYR A 106 -20.42 2.60 5.52
N THR A 107 -21.37 2.28 6.40
CA THR A 107 -22.56 3.12 6.60
C THR A 107 -22.19 4.48 7.19
N ARG A 108 -21.27 4.53 8.16
CA ARG A 108 -20.75 5.78 8.72
C ARG A 108 -19.96 6.58 7.67
N LEU A 109 -19.22 5.90 6.79
CA LEU A 109 -18.50 6.52 5.69
C LEU A 109 -19.45 7.23 4.73
N LEU A 110 -20.53 6.55 4.30
CA LEU A 110 -21.58 7.16 3.48
C LEU A 110 -22.21 8.37 4.16
N GLN A 111 -22.50 8.29 5.46
CA GLN A 111 -23.07 9.41 6.23
C GLN A 111 -22.12 10.61 6.25
N ALA A 112 -20.83 10.38 6.51
CA ALA A 112 -19.83 11.45 6.56
C ALA A 112 -19.64 12.13 5.20
N ILE A 113 -19.58 11.36 4.11
CA ILE A 113 -19.50 11.90 2.74
C ILE A 113 -20.76 12.71 2.39
N SER A 114 -21.94 12.20 2.78
CA SER A 114 -23.23 12.84 2.48
C SER A 114 -23.50 14.11 3.30
N GLN A 115 -22.72 14.39 4.34
CA GLN A 115 -22.84 15.63 5.14
C GLN A 115 -22.15 16.84 4.48
N ARG A 116 -21.49 16.65 3.34
CA ARG A 116 -20.86 17.74 2.60
C ARG A 116 -21.90 18.76 2.12
N PRO A 117 -21.57 20.07 2.11
CA PRO A 117 -22.51 21.12 1.74
C PRO A 117 -22.84 21.12 0.24
N ILE A 118 -21.95 20.58 -0.59
CA ILE A 118 -22.11 20.47 -2.04
C ILE A 118 -21.91 19.00 -2.41
N ILE A 119 -22.88 18.44 -3.11
CA ILE A 119 -22.84 17.10 -3.71
C ILE A 119 -22.90 17.31 -5.21
N ASP A 120 -21.76 17.19 -5.88
CA ASP A 120 -21.65 17.18 -7.34
C ASP A 120 -21.56 15.75 -7.86
N GLN A 121 -21.46 15.58 -9.18
CA GLN A 121 -21.41 14.27 -9.82
C GLN A 121 -20.26 13.40 -9.30
N GLU A 122 -19.12 13.99 -8.97
CA GLU A 122 -17.95 13.26 -8.46
C GLU A 122 -18.25 12.67 -7.07
N ILE A 123 -18.90 13.46 -6.20
CA ILE A 123 -19.34 12.96 -4.89
C ILE A 123 -20.44 11.89 -5.03
N GLU A 124 -21.35 12.02 -5.99
CA GLU A 124 -22.36 10.98 -6.26
C GLU A 124 -21.73 9.65 -6.69
N ASP A 125 -20.70 9.69 -7.54
CA ASP A 125 -19.98 8.49 -7.98
C ASP A 125 -19.23 7.81 -6.82
N ILE A 126 -18.65 8.60 -5.92
CA ILE A 126 -18.03 8.08 -4.68
C ILE A 126 -19.09 7.42 -3.79
N ILE A 127 -20.22 8.09 -3.55
CA ILE A 127 -21.34 7.54 -2.76
C ILE A 127 -21.82 6.22 -3.37
N TYR A 128 -21.91 6.16 -4.70
CA TYR A 128 -22.28 4.95 -5.42
C TYR A 128 -21.27 3.82 -5.16
N ALA A 129 -19.98 4.05 -5.38
CA ALA A 129 -18.93 3.04 -5.23
C ALA A 129 -18.85 2.48 -3.80
N VAL A 130 -18.89 3.37 -2.81
CA VAL A 130 -18.89 3.01 -1.39
C VAL A 130 -20.14 2.19 -1.03
N ASN A 131 -21.32 2.57 -1.55
CA ASN A 131 -22.56 1.85 -1.28
C ASN A 131 -22.60 0.47 -1.98
N GLN A 132 -22.07 0.34 -3.20
CA GLN A 132 -21.98 -0.97 -3.87
C GLN A 132 -21.10 -1.94 -3.09
N THR A 133 -20.02 -1.46 -2.49
CA THR A 133 -19.15 -2.27 -1.61
C THR A 133 -19.89 -2.75 -0.37
N ARG A 134 -20.58 -1.84 0.31
CA ARG A 134 -21.43 -2.17 1.47
C ARG A 134 -22.50 -3.21 1.13
N LEU A 135 -23.16 -3.07 -0.02
CA LEU A 135 -24.19 -4.01 -0.48
C LEU A 135 -23.59 -5.36 -0.85
N SER A 136 -22.39 -5.39 -1.46
CA SER A 136 -21.68 -6.62 -1.79
C SER A 136 -21.31 -7.39 -0.53
N LEU A 137 -20.76 -6.72 0.48
CA LEU A 137 -20.48 -7.30 1.81
C LEU A 137 -21.72 -7.90 2.46
N SER A 138 -22.85 -7.18 2.40
CA SER A 138 -24.11 -7.62 3.00
C SER A 138 -24.73 -8.85 2.33
N LYS A 139 -24.36 -9.14 1.07
CA LYS A 139 -24.90 -10.23 0.25
C LYS A 139 -24.01 -11.47 0.21
N LEU A 140 -22.89 -11.48 0.95
CA LEU A 140 -21.98 -12.61 0.95
C LEU A 140 -22.67 -13.88 1.45
N PRO A 141 -22.50 -15.03 0.76
CA PRO A 141 -23.10 -16.29 1.18
C PRO A 141 -22.45 -16.81 2.47
N PRO A 142 -23.22 -17.53 3.31
CA PRO A 142 -22.65 -18.19 4.48
C PRO A 142 -21.75 -19.37 4.08
N LEU A 143 -20.61 -19.51 4.75
CA LEU A 143 -19.69 -20.64 4.61
C LEU A 143 -19.77 -21.58 5.81
N VAL A 144 -19.27 -22.81 5.64
CA VAL A 144 -19.22 -23.83 6.70
C VAL A 144 -17.83 -23.90 7.31
N GLY A 145 -17.73 -23.85 8.64
CA GLY A 145 -16.47 -23.96 9.37
C GLY A 145 -16.14 -22.71 10.20
N SER A 146 -14.86 -22.41 10.34
CA SER A 146 -14.37 -21.22 11.03
C SER A 146 -13.35 -20.51 10.15
N GLY A 147 -13.48 -19.19 10.01
CA GLY A 147 -12.57 -18.35 9.25
C GLY A 147 -11.63 -17.55 10.14
N LYS A 148 -10.60 -16.95 9.55
CA LYS A 148 -9.71 -16.03 10.27
C LYS A 148 -10.41 -14.72 10.60
N LEU A 149 -10.35 -14.29 11.85
CA LEU A 149 -10.84 -12.97 12.26
C LEU A 149 -9.83 -11.89 11.89
N TYR A 150 -10.31 -10.66 11.79
CA TYR A 150 -9.50 -9.47 11.72
C TYR A 150 -8.72 -9.35 13.02
N GLU A 151 -7.41 -9.37 12.90
CA GLU A 151 -6.51 -9.17 14.02
C GLU A 151 -5.84 -7.82 13.83
N ASP A 152 -6.07 -6.92 14.78
CA ASP A 152 -5.53 -5.57 14.78
C ASP A 152 -4.00 -5.66 14.81
N GLY A 153 -3.35 -5.31 13.69
CA GLY A 153 -1.91 -5.46 13.46
C GLY A 153 -1.46 -6.55 12.48
N HIS A 154 -2.33 -7.44 11.98
CA HIS A 154 -1.88 -8.61 11.18
C HIS A 154 -1.67 -8.37 9.68
N ASP A 155 -2.32 -7.40 9.04
CA ASP A 155 -2.24 -7.28 7.57
C ASP A 155 -1.08 -6.36 7.07
N ARG A 156 -0.11 -6.07 7.94
CA ARG A 156 1.25 -5.71 7.49
C ARG A 156 2.17 -6.93 7.59
N GLU A 157 1.59 -8.11 7.40
CA GLU A 157 2.37 -9.32 7.20
C GLU A 157 2.43 -9.59 5.70
N LEU A 158 3.66 -9.71 5.23
CA LEU A 158 3.95 -10.14 3.87
C LEU A 158 3.26 -11.48 3.65
N ARG A 159 2.53 -11.62 2.54
CA ARG A 159 1.83 -12.87 2.22
C ARG A 159 2.84 -14.02 2.21
N PRO A 160 2.66 -15.07 3.02
CA PRO A 160 3.62 -16.17 3.08
C PRO A 160 3.95 -16.72 1.69
N HIS A 161 5.23 -17.02 1.49
CA HIS A 161 5.75 -17.63 0.26
C HIS A 161 5.72 -16.75 -1.01
N THR A 162 5.32 -15.48 -0.93
CA THR A 162 5.44 -14.55 -2.05
C THR A 162 6.81 -13.88 -2.07
N PHE A 163 7.13 -13.16 -3.15
CA PHE A 163 8.44 -12.55 -3.36
C PHE A 163 8.90 -11.69 -2.17
N TYR A 164 8.08 -10.72 -1.74
CA TYR A 164 8.42 -9.85 -0.62
C TYR A 164 8.59 -10.62 0.70
N TYR A 165 7.73 -11.63 0.96
CA TYR A 165 7.87 -12.46 2.16
C TYR A 165 9.20 -13.21 2.17
N LEU A 166 9.60 -13.76 1.04
CA LEU A 166 10.84 -14.52 0.91
C LEU A 166 12.08 -13.63 1.06
N ILE A 167 12.04 -12.40 0.55
CA ILE A 167 13.07 -11.38 0.83
C ILE A 167 13.15 -11.12 2.33
N ALA A 168 12.03 -10.81 2.98
CA ALA A 168 12.04 -10.52 4.41
C ALA A 168 12.49 -11.72 5.24
N GLN A 169 12.06 -12.93 4.88
CA GLN A 169 12.50 -14.15 5.53
C GLN A 169 14.02 -14.36 5.41
N HIS A 170 14.61 -14.03 4.25
CA HIS A 170 16.05 -14.12 4.02
C HIS A 170 16.81 -13.08 4.86
N LEU A 171 16.42 -11.81 4.78
CA LEU A 171 17.10 -10.69 5.46
C LEU A 171 16.91 -10.68 6.98
N VAL A 172 15.85 -11.29 7.50
CA VAL A 172 15.58 -11.34 8.96
C VAL A 172 16.35 -12.45 9.65
N ARG A 173 16.94 -13.38 8.90
CA ARG A 173 17.65 -14.55 9.42
C ARG A 173 18.68 -14.26 10.54
N PRO A 174 19.58 -13.24 10.44
CA PRO A 174 20.51 -12.94 11.54
C PRO A 174 19.83 -12.40 12.81
N TYR A 175 18.58 -11.95 12.71
CA TYR A 175 17.79 -11.40 13.82
C TYR A 175 16.86 -12.43 14.49
N LEU A 176 16.85 -13.67 14.00
CA LEU A 176 16.08 -14.76 14.61
C LEU A 176 16.71 -15.23 15.91
N ILE A 177 15.89 -15.50 16.92
CA ILE A 177 16.33 -16.08 18.20
C ILE A 177 16.70 -17.55 17.98
N ASP A 178 15.84 -18.30 17.30
CA ASP A 178 16.13 -19.60 16.71
C ASP A 178 16.25 -19.46 15.19
N GLN A 179 17.47 -19.64 14.67
CA GLN A 179 17.80 -19.52 13.25
C GLN A 179 17.13 -20.58 12.37
N ALA A 180 16.70 -21.71 12.93
CA ALA A 180 15.96 -22.74 12.21
C ALA A 180 14.44 -22.53 12.27
N GLY A 181 13.99 -21.62 13.14
CA GLY A 181 12.58 -21.32 13.37
C GLY A 181 11.96 -20.42 12.31
N ALA A 182 10.63 -20.30 12.34
CA ALA A 182 9.89 -19.43 11.44
C ALA A 182 10.06 -17.94 11.80
N MET A 183 9.84 -17.07 10.82
CA MET A 183 9.74 -15.61 11.03
C MET A 183 8.39 -15.30 11.69
N VAL A 184 8.33 -15.42 13.02
CA VAL A 184 7.16 -15.07 13.85
C VAL A 184 7.56 -14.06 14.92
N PRO A 185 6.67 -13.19 15.41
CA PRO A 185 7.02 -12.13 16.36
C PRO A 185 7.78 -12.62 17.61
N GLN A 186 7.47 -13.82 18.09
CA GLN A 186 8.10 -14.45 19.25
C GLN A 186 9.53 -14.94 18.97
N ASN A 187 9.87 -15.22 17.71
CA ASN A 187 11.17 -15.74 17.28
C ASN A 187 12.08 -14.68 16.65
N VAL A 188 11.66 -13.41 16.63
CA VAL A 188 12.44 -12.30 16.06
C VAL A 188 12.79 -11.32 17.17
N ASN A 189 14.06 -10.91 17.25
CA ASN A 189 14.52 -9.90 18.20
C ASN A 189 13.94 -8.50 17.87
N LYS A 190 14.20 -7.50 18.71
CA LYS A 190 13.60 -6.16 18.54
C LYS A 190 14.00 -5.50 17.22
N GLU A 191 15.26 -5.61 16.81
CA GLU A 191 15.77 -5.00 15.57
C GLU A 191 15.20 -5.69 14.33
N GLY A 192 15.15 -7.02 14.35
CA GLY A 192 14.51 -7.80 13.29
C GLY A 192 13.02 -7.46 13.12
N ARG A 193 12.28 -7.22 14.22
CA ARG A 193 10.87 -6.78 14.14
C ARG A 193 10.75 -5.42 13.45
N GLN A 194 11.69 -4.51 13.70
CA GLN A 194 11.72 -3.21 13.02
C GLN A 194 12.06 -3.37 11.53
N LEU A 195 12.98 -4.29 11.18
CA LEU A 195 13.29 -4.63 9.80
C LEU A 195 12.06 -5.21 9.08
N VAL A 196 11.40 -6.22 9.66
CA VAL A 196 10.15 -6.80 9.11
C VAL A 196 9.12 -5.69 8.88
N ALA A 197 8.89 -4.83 9.88
CA ALA A 197 7.93 -3.74 9.76
C ALA A 197 8.29 -2.76 8.63
N ARG A 198 9.59 -2.44 8.46
CA ARG A 198 10.07 -1.59 7.35
C ARG A 198 9.85 -2.27 6.00
N LEU A 199 10.28 -3.51 5.83
CA LEU A 199 10.13 -4.26 4.58
C LEU A 199 8.67 -4.44 4.19
N THR A 200 7.77 -4.70 5.15
CA THR A 200 6.35 -4.73 4.83
C THR A 200 5.82 -3.36 4.40
N VAL A 201 6.26 -2.29 5.04
CA VAL A 201 5.87 -0.94 4.61
C VAL A 201 6.35 -0.67 3.19
N TYR A 202 7.59 -1.03 2.85
CA TYR A 202 8.16 -0.82 1.52
C TYR A 202 7.45 -1.63 0.43
N ALA A 203 7.08 -2.88 0.71
CA ALA A 203 6.35 -3.72 -0.22
C ALA A 203 5.02 -3.09 -0.66
N TYR A 204 4.29 -2.47 0.27
CA TYR A 204 2.94 -1.94 0.03
C TYR A 204 2.89 -0.40 -0.09
N ARG A 205 4.04 0.27 -0.15
CA ARG A 205 4.07 1.73 -0.25
C ARG A 205 3.84 2.14 -1.70
N ASP A 206 2.93 3.11 -1.88
CA ASP A 206 2.82 3.89 -3.11
C ASP A 206 4.00 4.87 -3.15
N TRP A 207 5.04 4.48 -3.89
CA TRP A 207 6.30 5.23 -3.96
C TRP A 207 6.15 6.55 -4.71
N ASP A 208 5.26 6.63 -5.72
CA ASP A 208 5.01 7.86 -6.47
C ASP A 208 4.36 8.92 -5.58
N ALA A 209 3.34 8.54 -4.82
CA ALA A 209 2.72 9.43 -3.84
C ALA A 209 3.74 9.83 -2.75
N TYR A 210 4.55 8.89 -2.28
CA TYR A 210 5.56 9.14 -1.26
C TYR A 210 6.62 10.15 -1.70
N LEU A 211 7.12 10.02 -2.93
CA LEU A 211 8.11 10.95 -3.51
C LEU A 211 7.49 12.30 -3.88
N THR A 212 6.22 12.34 -4.28
CA THR A 212 5.49 13.60 -4.48
C THR A 212 5.48 14.45 -3.20
N HIS A 213 5.24 13.82 -2.04
CA HIS A 213 5.33 14.53 -0.75
C HIS A 213 6.73 15.08 -0.46
N GLN A 214 7.79 14.37 -0.85
CA GLN A 214 9.15 14.88 -0.73
C GLN A 214 9.32 16.16 -1.56
N TYR A 215 8.89 16.14 -2.82
CA TYR A 215 8.99 17.30 -3.71
C TYR A 215 8.23 18.52 -3.18
N ASP A 216 7.02 18.33 -2.65
CA ASP A 216 6.23 19.41 -2.05
C ASP A 216 6.93 20.00 -0.82
N GLU A 217 7.48 19.17 0.06
CA GLU A 217 8.24 19.62 1.22
C GLU A 217 9.50 20.40 0.80
N GLN A 218 10.23 19.94 -0.22
CA GLN A 218 11.35 20.68 -0.77
C GLN A 218 10.94 22.01 -1.38
N HIS A 219 9.80 22.04 -2.10
CA HIS A 219 9.27 23.26 -2.68
C HIS A 219 8.93 24.30 -1.58
N ASN A 220 8.34 23.84 -0.47
CA ASN A 220 8.06 24.69 0.69
C ASN A 220 9.33 25.24 1.34
N ILE A 221 10.39 24.44 1.46
CA ILE A 221 11.69 24.90 1.97
C ILE A 221 12.29 25.95 1.03
N LYS A 222 12.24 25.71 -0.30
CA LYS A 222 12.71 26.63 -1.35
C LYS A 222 12.02 27.98 -1.33
N ASN A 223 10.73 28.02 -1.02
CA ASN A 223 9.95 29.26 -1.00
C ASN A 223 9.95 29.97 0.37
N ARG A 224 10.60 29.40 1.39
CA ARG A 224 10.61 29.97 2.74
C ARG A 224 11.55 31.18 2.81
N ARG A 225 10.97 32.35 3.09
CA ARG A 225 11.73 33.60 3.24
C ARG A 225 12.47 33.64 4.59
N GLY A 226 13.61 34.32 4.60
CA GLY A 226 14.38 34.63 5.81
C GLY A 226 15.28 33.52 6.33
N LEU A 227 15.51 32.45 5.55
CA LEU A 227 16.49 31.42 5.89
C LEU A 227 17.90 31.91 5.53
N THR A 228 18.86 31.68 6.42
CA THR A 228 20.27 31.73 6.05
C THR A 228 20.61 30.56 5.12
N SER A 229 21.66 30.69 4.30
CA SER A 229 22.12 29.63 3.41
C SER A 229 22.38 28.32 4.17
N ARG A 230 22.95 28.41 5.38
CA ARG A 230 23.20 27.25 6.23
C ARG A 230 21.91 26.57 6.71
N GLU A 231 20.92 27.34 7.15
CA GLU A 231 19.61 26.80 7.57
C GLU A 231 18.85 26.19 6.41
N TYR A 232 18.93 26.82 5.24
CA TYR A 232 18.35 26.32 4.00
C TYR A 232 18.89 24.94 3.63
N TYR A 233 20.22 24.78 3.57
CA TYR A 233 20.85 23.49 3.28
C TYR A 233 20.59 22.44 4.37
N ASN A 234 20.55 22.82 5.65
CA ASN A 234 20.21 21.89 6.73
C ASN A 234 18.77 21.36 6.60
N GLN A 235 17.81 22.22 6.22
CA GLN A 235 16.42 21.81 6.04
C GLN A 235 16.25 20.89 4.82
N LEU A 236 16.94 21.19 3.72
CA LEU A 236 16.94 20.32 2.55
C LEU A 236 17.62 18.97 2.81
N GLU A 237 18.74 18.95 3.52
CA GLU A 237 19.40 17.70 3.94
C GLU A 237 18.48 16.85 4.82
N THR A 238 17.83 17.47 5.80
CA THR A 238 16.87 16.78 6.69
C THR A 238 15.70 16.20 5.90
N ASN A 239 15.18 16.95 4.92
CA ASN A 239 14.15 16.45 4.04
C ASN A 239 14.66 15.27 3.19
N GLU A 240 15.80 15.37 2.50
CA GLU A 240 16.29 14.23 1.70
C GLU A 240 16.60 12.99 2.54
N LEU A 241 17.20 13.15 3.73
CA LEU A 241 17.44 12.03 4.65
C LEU A 241 16.14 11.41 5.17
N LYS A 242 15.05 12.17 5.29
CA LYS A 242 13.74 11.66 5.71
C LYS A 242 13.13 10.69 4.69
N TYR A 243 13.42 10.87 3.41
CA TYR A 243 12.88 10.09 2.30
C TYR A 243 13.92 9.15 1.66
N VAL A 244 15.11 9.02 2.25
CA VAL A 244 16.21 8.18 1.72
C VAL A 244 15.83 6.70 1.59
N ASP A 245 14.80 6.26 2.32
CA ASP A 245 14.29 4.90 2.27
C ASP A 245 13.63 4.51 0.94
N HIS A 246 13.39 5.46 0.02
CA HIS A 246 13.02 5.12 -1.35
C HIS A 246 14.07 4.30 -2.10
N ALA A 247 15.33 4.29 -1.65
CA ALA A 247 16.35 3.41 -2.20
C ALA A 247 15.95 1.92 -2.16
N TYR A 248 15.13 1.50 -1.18
CA TYR A 248 14.60 0.14 -1.15
C TYR A 248 13.61 -0.15 -2.28
N ALA A 249 12.90 0.85 -2.80
CA ALA A 249 11.99 0.68 -3.92
C ALA A 249 12.75 0.22 -5.17
N ASP A 250 13.86 0.90 -5.46
CA ASP A 250 14.74 0.60 -6.59
C ASP A 250 15.37 -0.79 -6.44
N VAL A 251 15.93 -1.08 -5.27
CA VAL A 251 16.53 -2.40 -4.96
C VAL A 251 15.51 -3.54 -5.09
N LEU A 252 14.28 -3.33 -4.60
CA LEU A 252 13.21 -4.32 -4.71
C LEU A 252 12.78 -4.54 -6.17
N ALA A 253 12.70 -3.47 -6.96
CA ALA A 253 12.33 -3.53 -8.37
C ALA A 253 13.40 -4.22 -9.22
N ASP A 254 14.67 -3.90 -9.01
CA ASP A 254 15.80 -4.51 -9.72
C ASP A 254 15.92 -6.00 -9.34
N CYS A 255 15.84 -6.32 -8.04
CA CYS A 255 15.86 -7.70 -7.58
C CYS A 255 14.68 -8.51 -8.15
N PHE A 256 13.48 -7.92 -8.27
CA PHE A 256 12.32 -8.59 -8.85
C PHE A 256 12.48 -8.81 -10.36
N THR A 257 13.05 -7.84 -11.06
CA THR A 257 13.31 -7.92 -12.50
C THR A 257 14.27 -9.07 -12.80
N ASP A 258 15.40 -9.15 -12.09
CA ASP A 258 16.38 -10.22 -12.26
C ASP A 258 15.81 -11.59 -11.86
N PHE A 259 15.03 -11.65 -10.78
CA PHE A 259 14.33 -12.88 -10.41
C PHE A 259 13.34 -13.32 -11.49
N THR A 260 12.59 -12.39 -12.07
CA THR A 260 11.65 -12.68 -13.16
C THR A 260 12.38 -13.25 -14.37
N HIS A 261 13.51 -12.67 -14.77
CA HIS A 261 14.34 -13.21 -15.85
C HIS A 261 14.91 -14.60 -15.55
N LEU A 262 15.14 -14.92 -14.28
CA LEU A 262 15.63 -16.23 -13.86
C LEU A 262 14.53 -17.30 -13.93
N VAL A 263 13.29 -16.93 -13.59
CA VAL A 263 12.16 -17.85 -13.44
C VAL A 263 11.32 -17.98 -14.72
N VAL A 264 11.15 -16.89 -15.46
CA VAL A 264 10.36 -16.82 -16.68
C VAL A 264 11.28 -16.87 -17.90
N PRO A 265 11.01 -17.70 -18.93
CA PRO A 265 9.90 -18.67 -19.04
C PRO A 265 10.25 -20.07 -18.52
N ASN A 266 11.43 -20.26 -17.94
CA ASN A 266 12.00 -21.60 -17.71
C ASN A 266 11.23 -22.44 -16.67
N TYR A 267 10.52 -21.79 -15.75
CA TYR A 267 9.81 -22.44 -14.65
C TYR A 267 8.35 -21.99 -14.54
N LEU A 268 8.05 -20.73 -14.87
CA LEU A 268 6.70 -20.16 -14.85
C LEU A 268 6.48 -19.31 -16.11
N ASP A 269 5.23 -19.22 -16.57
CA ASP A 269 4.86 -18.35 -17.68
C ASP A 269 4.86 -16.86 -17.29
N HIS A 270 4.55 -16.58 -16.02
CA HIS A 270 4.55 -15.25 -15.44
C HIS A 270 4.76 -15.33 -13.93
N VAL A 271 5.21 -14.22 -13.33
CA VAL A 271 5.32 -14.06 -11.87
C VAL A 271 4.68 -12.72 -11.51
N ASP A 272 3.68 -12.78 -10.64
CA ASP A 272 3.15 -11.62 -9.92
C ASP A 272 3.84 -11.49 -8.56
N ILE A 273 4.44 -10.32 -8.32
CA ILE A 273 5.28 -10.02 -7.15
C ILE A 273 4.54 -10.17 -5.81
N MET A 274 3.23 -9.93 -5.78
CA MET A 274 2.43 -9.89 -4.55
C MET A 274 1.68 -11.19 -4.27
N THR A 275 1.42 -11.99 -5.29
CA THR A 275 0.45 -13.09 -5.20
C THR A 275 1.00 -14.45 -5.62
N THR A 276 2.09 -14.50 -6.37
CA THR A 276 2.65 -15.79 -6.81
C THR A 276 3.28 -16.51 -5.62
N ASN A 277 2.79 -17.72 -5.35
CA ASN A 277 3.38 -18.59 -4.34
C ASN A 277 4.60 -19.29 -4.93
N LEU A 278 5.78 -19.00 -4.39
CA LEU A 278 7.06 -19.51 -4.87
C LEU A 278 7.55 -20.75 -4.10
N ASP A 279 6.84 -21.20 -3.07
CA ASP A 279 7.28 -22.32 -2.22
C ASP A 279 7.28 -23.65 -2.97
N GLU A 280 6.23 -23.92 -3.76
CA GLU A 280 6.19 -25.12 -4.61
C GLU A 280 7.32 -25.12 -5.63
N LEU A 281 7.57 -23.96 -6.25
CA LEU A 281 8.66 -23.78 -7.20
C LEU A 281 10.02 -24.09 -6.56
N PHE A 282 10.28 -23.56 -5.36
CA PHE A 282 11.54 -23.82 -4.66
C PHE A 282 11.67 -25.25 -4.13
N ARG A 283 10.56 -25.93 -3.81
CA ARG A 283 10.56 -27.36 -3.48
C ARG A 283 10.94 -28.22 -4.68
N HIS A 284 10.44 -27.89 -5.87
CA HIS A 284 10.74 -28.63 -7.10
C HIS A 284 12.09 -28.26 -7.72
N ALA A 285 12.59 -27.04 -7.49
CA ALA A 285 13.88 -26.56 -7.97
C ALA A 285 14.73 -25.96 -6.84
N PRO A 286 15.37 -26.77 -5.98
CA PRO A 286 16.15 -26.26 -4.83
C PRO A 286 17.31 -25.33 -5.22
N LEU A 287 17.93 -25.56 -6.38
CA LEU A 287 18.99 -24.69 -6.90
C LEU A 287 18.49 -23.27 -7.19
N LEU A 288 17.21 -23.13 -7.55
CA LEU A 288 16.60 -21.82 -7.79
C LEU A 288 16.49 -21.00 -6.49
N ARG A 289 16.21 -21.67 -5.37
CA ARG A 289 16.19 -21.03 -4.05
C ARG A 289 17.56 -20.47 -3.65
N ILE A 290 18.63 -21.18 -3.99
CA ILE A 290 20.01 -20.72 -3.76
C ILE A 290 20.31 -19.49 -4.60
N LYS A 291 19.95 -19.52 -5.90
CA LYS A 291 20.13 -18.36 -6.79
C LYS A 291 19.29 -17.15 -6.35
N PHE A 292 18.07 -17.38 -5.87
CA PHE A 292 17.26 -16.32 -5.28
C PHE A 292 17.96 -15.67 -4.08
N GLY A 293 18.49 -16.48 -3.14
CA GLY A 293 19.26 -15.96 -2.02
C GLY A 293 20.46 -15.11 -2.47
N GLN A 294 21.19 -15.56 -3.48
CA GLN A 294 22.32 -14.80 -4.07
C GLN A 294 21.88 -13.48 -4.70
N LEU A 295 20.74 -13.45 -5.39
CA LEU A 295 20.17 -12.20 -5.92
C LEU A 295 19.82 -11.24 -4.79
N VAL A 296 19.20 -11.73 -3.71
CA VAL A 296 18.90 -10.91 -2.54
C VAL A 296 20.18 -10.37 -1.92
N ASP A 297 21.20 -11.22 -1.71
CA ASP A 297 22.48 -10.80 -1.13
C ASP A 297 23.16 -9.71 -1.96
N GLN A 298 23.15 -9.86 -3.29
CA GLN A 298 23.75 -8.90 -4.22
C GLN A 298 23.01 -7.55 -4.21
N HIS A 299 21.68 -7.56 -4.32
CA HIS A 299 20.88 -6.34 -4.45
C HIS A 299 20.75 -5.59 -3.13
N PHE A 300 20.63 -6.30 -2.01
CA PHE A 300 20.54 -5.71 -0.67
C PHE A 300 21.91 -5.40 -0.04
N LEU A 301 23.00 -5.65 -0.77
CA LEU A 301 24.37 -5.42 -0.32
C LEU A 301 24.65 -6.13 1.02
N VAL A 302 24.23 -7.39 1.12
CA VAL A 302 24.29 -8.16 2.36
C VAL A 302 25.74 -8.52 2.69
N ASP A 303 26.16 -8.26 3.93
CA ASP A 303 27.51 -8.57 4.40
C ASP A 303 27.68 -10.05 4.83
N ASP A 304 28.91 -10.42 5.18
CA ASP A 304 29.24 -11.77 5.66
C ASP A 304 28.51 -12.18 6.96
N GLN A 305 27.94 -11.20 7.68
CA GLN A 305 27.14 -11.42 8.89
C GLN A 305 25.63 -11.52 8.59
N GLY A 306 25.22 -11.30 7.34
CA GLY A 306 23.82 -11.37 6.89
C GLY A 306 23.06 -10.06 7.01
N HIS A 307 23.72 -8.92 7.28
CA HIS A 307 23.07 -7.61 7.40
C HIS A 307 23.06 -6.86 6.07
N GLU A 308 21.94 -6.23 5.74
CA GLU A 308 21.79 -5.39 4.55
C GLU A 308 22.33 -3.98 4.76
N HIS A 309 22.84 -3.36 3.69
CA HIS A 309 23.49 -2.05 3.72
C HIS A 309 22.95 -1.11 2.64
N VAL A 310 21.67 -1.23 2.28
CA VAL A 310 21.04 -0.47 1.18
C VAL A 310 21.17 1.04 1.37
N LEU A 311 21.06 1.52 2.61
CA LEU A 311 21.04 2.96 2.92
C LEU A 311 22.42 3.59 3.11
N ASP A 312 23.49 2.80 3.24
CA ASP A 312 24.81 3.31 3.62
C ASP A 312 25.36 4.31 2.61
N ALA A 313 25.36 3.92 1.32
CA ALA A 313 25.81 4.80 0.24
C ALA A 313 24.86 6.01 0.03
N PRO A 314 23.52 5.84 -0.10
CA PRO A 314 22.60 6.96 -0.23
C PRO A 314 22.70 8.00 0.89
N VAL A 315 22.78 7.56 2.15
CA VAL A 315 22.90 8.48 3.30
C VAL A 315 24.22 9.23 3.27
N LYS A 316 25.32 8.54 2.92
CA LYS A 316 26.63 9.16 2.79
C LYS A 316 26.65 10.21 1.67
N ASP A 317 26.09 9.90 0.52
CA ASP A 317 26.04 10.80 -0.64
C ASP A 317 25.23 12.07 -0.36
N ILE A 318 24.06 11.93 0.29
CA ILE A 318 23.25 13.08 0.72
C ILE A 318 24.05 13.98 1.68
N ARG A 319 24.69 13.38 2.70
CA ARG A 319 25.50 14.15 3.67
C ARG A 319 26.66 14.88 3.00
N GLN A 320 27.37 14.22 2.09
CA GLN A 320 28.49 14.80 1.37
C GLN A 320 28.04 15.96 0.46
N LYS A 321 26.94 15.78 -0.28
CA LYS A 321 26.32 16.83 -1.11
C LYS A 321 26.03 18.09 -0.29
N TYR A 322 25.36 17.95 0.86
CA TYR A 322 25.00 19.11 1.68
C TYR A 322 26.17 19.69 2.48
N GLN A 323 27.16 18.88 2.84
CA GLN A 323 28.42 19.37 3.37
C GLN A 323 29.13 20.26 2.35
N TYR A 324 29.26 19.79 1.11
CA TYR A 324 29.83 20.57 0.02
C TYR A 324 29.09 21.91 -0.18
N TYR A 325 27.75 21.90 -0.16
CA TYR A 325 26.95 23.12 -0.28
C TYR A 325 27.20 24.13 0.85
N ARG A 326 27.31 23.65 2.08
CA ARG A 326 27.68 24.52 3.21
C ARG A 326 29.09 25.10 3.03
N GLU A 327 30.05 24.30 2.64
CA GLU A 327 31.45 24.76 2.54
C GLU A 327 31.69 25.76 1.40
N HIS A 328 30.90 25.71 0.31
CA HIS A 328 31.19 26.46 -0.91
C HIS A 328 30.13 27.51 -1.28
N PHE A 329 28.93 27.45 -0.70
CA PHE A 329 27.80 28.29 -1.08
C PHE A 329 27.02 28.87 0.11
N SER A 330 27.57 28.81 1.34
CA SER A 330 26.89 29.34 2.54
C SER A 330 27.46 30.62 3.13
#